data_AF-A0A0G1GUV8-F1
#
_entry.id   AF-A0A0G1GUV8-F1
#
_cell.length_a   1.000
_cell.length_b   1.000
_cell.length_c   1.000
_cell.angle_alpha   90.00
_cell.angle_beta   90.00
_cell.angle_gamma   90.00
#
_symmetry.space_group_name_H-M   'P 1'
#
loop_
_entity.id
_entity.type
_entity.pdbx_description
1 polymer ?
#
loop_
_entity_poly.entity_id
_entity_poly.type
_entity_poly.pdbx_seq_one_letter_code
_entity_poly.pdbx_strand_id
1 'polypeptide(L)'
;MLARERGLWINVPVSKKVWYGYGGAMGPAQFIPSTWACFSGYINTTTGKCSKNPDGTWNGPWEYQQGKDRVGKLTGNFPPNPWNPQDAFMASALYLADSGADKQTSRNEFISAMCYLAGCGNVNKKSLQFYGDDVMCLAQKYQKNIDILEGTNIASQRAGDIYHAGCRT
;
A
#
# COMPACT_ATOMS: atom_id res chain seq x y z
N MET A 1 -7.65 3.43 -22.66
CA MET A 1 -8.55 2.65 -23.52
C MET A 1 -9.20 1.59 -22.64
N LEU A 2 -10.52 1.61 -22.55
CA LEU A 2 -11.35 1.06 -21.48
C LEU A 2 -11.63 -0.44 -21.72
N ALA A 3 -11.38 -1.30 -20.72
CA ALA A 3 -11.84 -2.68 -20.74
C ALA A 3 -13.29 -2.71 -20.24
N ARG A 4 -14.22 -2.87 -21.19
CA ARG A 4 -15.66 -3.00 -21.00
C ARG A 4 -15.97 -4.50 -21.01
N GLU A 5 -16.22 -5.09 -19.84
CA GLU A 5 -17.18 -6.18 -19.57
C GLU A 5 -17.03 -6.65 -18.09
N ARG A 6 -18.16 -6.76 -17.38
CA ARG A 6 -18.33 -7.05 -15.93
C ARG A 6 -18.06 -5.94 -14.91
N GLY A 7 -18.51 -4.71 -15.23
CA GLY A 7 -19.38 -3.89 -14.36
C GLY A 7 -18.94 -3.43 -12.95
N LEU A 8 -17.81 -3.85 -12.38
CA LEU A 8 -17.41 -3.46 -11.02
C LEU A 8 -16.16 -2.57 -10.95
N TRP A 9 -15.36 -2.52 -12.02
CA TRP A 9 -14.03 -1.88 -12.00
C TRP A 9 -14.02 -0.45 -12.54
N ILE A 10 -15.00 -0.11 -13.38
CA ILE A 10 -15.00 1.14 -14.15
C ILE A 10 -15.63 2.31 -13.40
N ASN A 11 -16.19 2.06 -12.22
CA ASN A 11 -16.98 3.04 -11.46
C ASN A 11 -16.50 3.26 -10.02
N VAL A 12 -15.33 2.72 -9.63
CA VAL A 12 -14.73 3.10 -8.35
C VAL A 12 -14.22 4.53 -8.46
N PRO A 13 -14.63 5.45 -7.57
CA PRO A 13 -14.15 6.81 -7.61
C PRO A 13 -12.62 6.81 -7.46
N VAL A 14 -12.00 7.87 -7.95
CA VAL A 14 -10.56 8.13 -7.88
C VAL A 14 -10.39 9.50 -7.24
N SER A 15 -9.35 9.71 -6.43
CA SER A 15 -9.07 11.01 -5.81
C SER A 15 -8.95 12.12 -6.86
N LYS A 16 -9.55 13.29 -6.60
CA LYS A 16 -9.57 14.47 -7.50
C LYS A 16 -8.16 15.03 -7.73
N LYS A 17 -7.91 15.56 -8.93
CA LYS A 17 -6.64 16.18 -9.35
C LYS A 17 -6.29 17.49 -8.60
N VAL A 18 -5.19 17.51 -7.83
CA VAL A 18 -4.33 18.68 -7.47
C VAL A 18 -3.28 19.02 -8.56
N TRP A 19 -2.55 20.12 -8.34
CA TRP A 19 -1.85 20.88 -9.38
C TRP A 19 -0.56 20.25 -9.96
N TYR A 20 0.03 19.22 -9.34
CA TYR A 20 1.31 18.62 -9.80
C TYR A 20 1.19 17.25 -10.52
N GLY A 21 -0.01 16.81 -10.91
CA GLY A 21 -0.25 15.58 -11.68
C GLY A 21 -0.72 14.37 -10.84
N TYR A 22 -1.41 13.39 -11.47
CA TYR A 22 -2.10 12.28 -10.78
C TYR A 22 -1.93 10.95 -11.49
N GLY A 23 -1.61 9.91 -10.71
CA GLY A 23 -1.82 8.51 -11.07
C GLY A 23 -3.23 7.97 -10.69
N GLY A 24 -4.06 8.78 -10.05
CA GLY A 24 -5.45 8.43 -9.75
C GLY A 24 -5.63 7.41 -8.61
N ALA A 25 -5.07 7.70 -7.43
CA ALA A 25 -5.18 6.84 -6.25
C ALA A 25 -6.64 6.64 -5.77
N MET A 26 -6.93 5.48 -5.19
CA MET A 26 -8.27 5.05 -4.78
C MET A 26 -8.30 4.66 -3.30
N GLY A 27 -9.43 4.93 -2.65
CA GLY A 27 -9.70 4.50 -1.27
C GLY A 27 -8.93 5.27 -0.19
N PRO A 28 -9.24 5.05 1.09
CA PRO A 28 -8.56 5.69 2.22
C PRO A 28 -7.06 5.36 2.27
N ALA A 29 -6.65 4.22 1.74
CA ALA A 29 -5.23 3.82 1.64
C ALA A 29 -4.50 4.45 0.45
N GLN A 30 -5.18 5.19 -0.44
CA GLN A 30 -4.58 5.86 -1.60
C GLN A 30 -3.81 4.92 -2.55
N PHE A 31 -4.36 3.73 -2.84
CA PHE A 31 -3.74 2.78 -3.76
C PHE A 31 -3.83 3.23 -5.21
N ILE A 32 -2.72 3.09 -5.96
CA ILE A 32 -2.74 3.22 -7.42
C ILE A 32 -3.58 2.06 -8.00
N PRO A 33 -4.44 2.29 -9.02
CA PRO A 33 -5.33 1.26 -9.56
C PRO A 33 -4.64 -0.02 -10.01
N SER A 34 -3.50 0.10 -10.69
CA SER A 34 -2.72 -1.07 -11.12
C SER A 34 -2.10 -1.83 -9.94
N THR A 35 -1.66 -1.13 -8.89
CA THR A 35 -1.18 -1.77 -7.66
C THR A 35 -2.33 -2.51 -6.97
N TRP A 36 -3.50 -1.87 -6.83
CA TRP A 36 -4.68 -2.50 -6.24
C TRP A 36 -5.07 -3.78 -6.98
N ALA A 37 -5.08 -3.75 -8.32
CA ALA A 37 -5.38 -4.92 -9.16
C ALA A 37 -4.51 -6.14 -8.79
N CYS A 38 -3.21 -5.93 -8.54
CA CYS A 38 -2.29 -7.00 -8.14
C CYS A 38 -2.66 -7.68 -6.83
N PHE A 39 -3.16 -6.93 -5.84
CA PHE A 39 -3.52 -7.48 -4.52
C PHE A 39 -4.95 -8.03 -4.48
N SER A 40 -5.86 -7.44 -5.25
CA SER A 40 -7.29 -7.78 -5.32
C SER A 40 -7.64 -8.89 -6.32
N GLY A 41 -6.63 -9.57 -6.89
CA GLY A 41 -6.83 -10.73 -7.75
C GLY A 41 -7.17 -10.43 -9.19
N TYR A 42 -6.93 -9.21 -9.68
CA TYR A 42 -7.11 -8.86 -11.08
C TYR A 42 -5.83 -9.13 -11.84
N ILE A 43 -5.95 -9.93 -12.90
CA ILE A 43 -4.82 -10.25 -13.75
C ILE A 43 -5.06 -9.76 -15.18
N ASN A 44 -3.98 -9.38 -15.85
CA ASN A 44 -4.03 -9.13 -17.27
C ASN A 44 -4.11 -10.48 -17.98
N THR A 45 -5.17 -10.74 -18.73
CA THR A 45 -5.40 -12.05 -19.35
C THR A 45 -4.48 -12.30 -20.55
N THR A 46 -3.89 -11.26 -21.13
CA THR A 46 -2.89 -11.39 -22.19
C THR A 46 -1.55 -11.88 -21.64
N THR A 47 -1.12 -11.37 -20.49
CA THR A 47 0.19 -11.72 -19.91
C THR A 47 0.11 -12.79 -18.81
N GLY A 48 -1.09 -13.06 -18.29
CA GLY A 48 -1.31 -13.92 -17.12
C GLY A 48 -0.72 -13.34 -15.83
N LYS A 49 -0.34 -12.06 -15.82
CA LYS A 49 0.38 -11.40 -14.72
C LYS A 49 -0.32 -10.12 -14.29
N CYS A 50 -0.05 -9.73 -13.06
CA CYS A 50 -0.37 -8.41 -12.53
C CYS A 50 0.88 -7.51 -12.62
N SER A 51 1.31 -7.22 -13.84
CA SER A 51 2.49 -6.38 -14.13
C SER A 51 2.25 -5.51 -15.36
N LYS A 52 3.12 -4.52 -15.57
CA LYS A 52 3.21 -3.83 -16.85
C LYS A 52 3.43 -4.85 -17.97
N ASN A 53 2.85 -4.56 -19.12
CA ASN A 53 3.15 -5.21 -20.38
C ASN A 53 4.61 -4.94 -20.79
N PRO A 54 5.19 -5.71 -21.72
CA PRO A 54 6.54 -5.45 -22.24
C PRO A 54 6.75 -4.04 -22.81
N ASP A 55 5.68 -3.41 -23.31
CA ASP A 55 5.67 -2.03 -23.80
C ASP A 55 5.59 -0.96 -22.68
N GLY A 56 5.59 -1.38 -21.41
CA GLY A 56 5.49 -0.52 -20.24
C GLY A 56 4.07 -0.06 -19.88
N THR A 57 3.06 -0.45 -20.64
CA THR A 57 1.65 -0.07 -20.40
C THR A 57 0.96 -1.02 -19.41
N TRP A 58 -0.16 -0.57 -18.84
CA TRP A 58 -1.08 -1.40 -18.04
C TRP A 58 -2.35 -1.76 -18.84
N ASN A 59 -2.29 -1.68 -20.17
CA ASN A 59 -3.45 -1.95 -21.03
C ASN A 59 -3.91 -3.40 -20.86
N GLY A 60 -5.22 -3.58 -20.68
CA GLY A 60 -5.86 -4.88 -20.48
C GLY A 60 -5.98 -5.71 -21.78
N PRO A 61 -6.85 -6.74 -21.79
CA PRO A 61 -7.95 -6.98 -20.85
C PRO A 61 -7.53 -7.46 -19.45
N TRP A 62 -8.30 -7.07 -18.42
CA TRP A 62 -8.11 -7.47 -17.02
C TRP A 62 -9.31 -8.28 -16.55
N GLU A 63 -9.08 -9.43 -15.91
CA GLU A 63 -10.13 -10.28 -15.37
C GLU A 63 -9.87 -10.60 -13.90
N TYR A 64 -10.96 -10.66 -13.13
CA TYR A 64 -10.93 -11.12 -11.75
C TYR A 64 -10.64 -12.61 -11.66
N GLN A 65 -9.67 -12.98 -10.83
CA GLN A 65 -9.43 -14.36 -10.44
C GLN A 65 -9.38 -14.47 -8.92
N GLN A 66 -10.43 -15.04 -8.33
CA GLN A 66 -10.52 -15.25 -6.88
C GLN A 66 -9.30 -16.01 -6.32
N GLY A 67 -8.75 -16.97 -7.07
CA GLY A 67 -7.53 -17.69 -6.68
C GLY A 67 -6.27 -16.82 -6.58
N LYS A 68 -6.27 -15.63 -7.19
CA LYS A 68 -5.18 -14.63 -7.13
C LYS A 68 -5.47 -13.49 -6.16
N ASP A 69 -6.68 -13.44 -5.61
CA ASP A 69 -7.12 -12.40 -4.69
C ASP A 69 -6.51 -12.60 -3.31
N ARG A 70 -5.51 -11.78 -2.95
CA ARG A 70 -4.82 -11.88 -1.66
C ARG A 70 -5.58 -11.15 -0.56
N VAL A 71 -6.24 -10.04 -0.92
CA VAL A 71 -7.04 -9.25 0.03
C VAL A 71 -8.30 -10.01 0.40
N GLY A 72 -9.09 -10.43 -0.60
CA GLY A 72 -10.33 -11.16 -0.36
C GLY A 72 -10.12 -12.47 0.41
N LYS A 73 -8.99 -13.17 0.21
CA LYS A 73 -8.63 -14.36 1.00
C LYS A 73 -8.49 -14.09 2.49
N LEU A 74 -8.08 -12.88 2.88
CA LEU A 74 -7.85 -12.52 4.27
C LEU A 74 -9.02 -11.74 4.88
N THR A 75 -9.82 -11.05 4.07
CA THR A 75 -10.96 -10.26 4.55
C THR A 75 -12.31 -10.95 4.39
N GLY A 76 -12.40 -11.95 3.50
CA GLY A 76 -13.64 -12.63 3.11
C GLY A 76 -14.45 -11.87 2.05
N ASN A 77 -13.99 -10.71 1.59
CA ASN A 77 -14.68 -9.89 0.60
C ASN A 77 -14.21 -10.26 -0.81
N PHE A 78 -15.10 -10.83 -1.64
CA PHE A 78 -14.78 -11.25 -3.01
C PHE A 78 -15.77 -10.64 -4.02
N PRO A 79 -15.35 -9.71 -4.91
CA PRO A 79 -14.05 -9.04 -4.89
C PRO A 79 -13.95 -7.99 -3.77
N PRO A 80 -12.74 -7.68 -3.28
CA PRO A 80 -12.51 -6.66 -2.26
C PRO A 80 -12.72 -5.26 -2.83
N ASN A 81 -13.11 -4.32 -1.96
CA ASN A 81 -13.42 -2.94 -2.32
C ASN A 81 -12.37 -1.98 -1.73
N PRO A 82 -11.64 -1.20 -2.56
CA PRO A 82 -10.62 -0.26 -2.06
C PRO A 82 -11.19 0.84 -1.17
N TRP A 83 -12.52 1.08 -1.19
CA TRP A 83 -13.21 2.04 -0.34
C TRP A 83 -13.73 1.43 0.98
N ASN A 84 -13.73 0.10 1.10
CA ASN A 84 -13.98 -0.57 2.37
C ASN A 84 -12.71 -0.48 3.23
N PRO A 85 -12.77 0.06 4.46
CA PRO A 85 -11.58 0.20 5.30
C PRO A 85 -10.85 -1.11 5.57
N GLN A 86 -11.58 -2.21 5.83
CA GLN A 86 -10.96 -3.51 6.11
C GLN A 86 -10.12 -4.01 4.93
N ASP A 87 -10.65 -3.94 3.72
CA ASP A 87 -9.94 -4.34 2.50
C ASP A 87 -8.76 -3.41 2.20
N ALA A 88 -8.94 -2.10 2.37
CA ALA A 88 -7.89 -1.11 2.17
C ALA A 88 -6.72 -1.31 3.13
N PHE A 89 -6.99 -1.47 4.43
CA PHE A 89 -5.98 -1.74 5.45
C PHE A 89 -5.28 -3.08 5.22
N MET A 90 -6.03 -4.12 4.85
CA MET A 90 -5.44 -5.43 4.53
C MET A 90 -4.52 -5.35 3.32
N ALA A 91 -4.92 -4.64 2.26
CA ALA A 91 -4.05 -4.41 1.10
C ALA A 91 -2.78 -3.65 1.49
N SER A 92 -2.88 -2.61 2.33
CA SER A 92 -1.70 -1.89 2.83
C SER A 92 -0.78 -2.79 3.65
N ALA A 93 -1.33 -3.64 4.51
CA ALA A 93 -0.55 -4.60 5.30
C ALA A 93 0.20 -5.58 4.39
N LEU A 94 -0.47 -6.15 3.39
CA LEU A 94 0.14 -7.03 2.39
C LEU A 94 1.26 -6.32 1.61
N TYR A 95 1.03 -5.08 1.17
CA TYR A 95 2.04 -4.30 0.46
C TYR A 95 3.29 -4.06 1.32
N LEU A 96 3.08 -3.62 2.57
CA LEU A 96 4.18 -3.33 3.49
C LEU A 96 4.96 -4.59 3.85
N ALA A 97 4.27 -5.70 4.08
CA ALA A 97 4.89 -7.01 4.31
C ALA A 97 5.74 -7.45 3.11
N ASP A 98 5.20 -7.39 1.89
CA ASP A 98 5.96 -7.71 0.67
C ASP A 98 7.18 -6.81 0.46
N SER A 99 7.13 -5.58 0.98
CA SER A 99 8.24 -4.62 0.93
C SER A 99 9.28 -4.83 2.06
N GLY A 100 9.03 -5.75 2.99
CA GLY A 100 9.94 -6.18 4.04
C GLY A 100 9.59 -5.72 5.46
N ALA A 101 8.46 -5.04 5.68
CA ALA A 101 8.04 -4.60 7.01
C ALA A 101 7.76 -5.77 7.97
N ASP A 102 7.50 -6.96 7.43
CA ASP A 102 7.29 -8.21 8.18
C ASP A 102 8.51 -8.63 9.02
N LYS A 103 9.71 -8.13 8.68
CA LYS A 103 10.94 -8.31 9.48
C LYS A 103 10.92 -7.54 10.79
N GLN A 104 9.98 -6.59 10.96
CA GLN A 104 9.78 -5.82 12.19
C GLN A 104 11.04 -5.09 12.67
N THR A 105 11.91 -4.67 11.75
CA THR A 105 13.02 -3.78 12.08
C THR A 105 12.73 -2.39 11.55
N SER A 106 13.12 -1.37 12.33
CA SER A 106 12.84 0.02 11.98
C SER A 106 13.33 0.41 10.58
N ARG A 107 14.49 -0.11 10.17
CA ARG A 107 15.02 0.11 8.81
C ARG A 107 14.10 -0.47 7.73
N ASN A 108 13.59 -1.69 7.89
CA ASN A 108 12.73 -2.30 6.87
C ASN A 108 11.34 -1.66 6.85
N GLU A 109 10.82 -1.23 8.01
CA GLU A 109 9.57 -0.46 8.09
C GLU A 109 9.70 0.89 7.38
N PHE A 110 10.79 1.63 7.63
CA PHE A 110 11.09 2.88 6.91
C PHE A 110 11.20 2.65 5.40
N ILE A 111 11.95 1.64 4.98
CA ILE A 111 12.08 1.29 3.55
C ILE A 111 10.73 0.93 2.95
N SER A 112 9.88 0.20 3.67
CA SER A 112 8.55 -0.18 3.20
C SER A 112 7.62 1.02 3.09
N ALA A 113 7.69 1.98 4.02
CA ALA A 113 6.97 3.25 3.92
C ALA A 113 7.42 4.05 2.68
N MET A 114 8.73 4.08 2.40
CA MET A 114 9.29 4.71 1.21
C MET A 114 8.88 4.00 -0.09
N CYS A 115 8.86 2.67 -0.09
CA CYS A 115 8.31 1.87 -1.18
C CYS A 115 6.85 2.26 -1.45
N TYR A 116 6.03 2.35 -0.40
CA TYR A 116 4.61 2.68 -0.51
C TYR A 116 4.38 4.03 -1.20
N LEU A 117 5.15 5.05 -0.80
CA LEU A 117 5.01 6.40 -1.36
C LEU A 117 5.47 6.47 -2.83
N ALA A 118 6.66 5.96 -3.12
CA ALA A 118 7.41 6.33 -4.33
C ALA A 118 7.86 5.15 -5.18
N GLY A 119 7.53 3.92 -4.77
CA GLY A 119 8.07 2.69 -5.32
C GLY A 119 9.48 2.38 -4.79
N CYS A 120 9.80 1.10 -4.64
CA CYS A 120 11.04 0.65 -4.01
C CYS A 120 12.34 1.10 -4.71
N GLY A 121 12.28 1.49 -5.99
CA GLY A 121 13.44 2.07 -6.69
C GLY A 121 13.85 3.47 -6.19
N ASN A 122 12.98 4.15 -5.44
CA ASN A 122 13.19 5.54 -4.99
C ASN A 122 13.51 5.67 -3.49
N VAL A 123 13.76 4.57 -2.77
CA VAL A 123 13.97 4.57 -1.31
C VAL A 123 15.16 5.43 -0.85
N ASN A 124 16.17 5.61 -1.71
CA ASN A 124 17.36 6.42 -1.42
C ASN A 124 17.20 7.90 -1.81
N LYS A 125 16.03 8.32 -2.31
CA LYS A 125 15.79 9.71 -2.73
C LYS A 125 15.56 10.60 -1.52
N LYS A 126 16.60 11.31 -1.10
CA LYS A 126 16.60 12.18 0.10
C LYS A 126 15.42 13.15 0.17
N SER A 127 15.00 13.73 -0.95
CA SER A 127 13.87 14.67 -0.98
C SER A 127 12.50 14.03 -0.68
N LEU A 128 12.41 12.71 -0.59
CA LEU A 128 11.19 11.97 -0.24
C LEU A 128 11.27 11.32 1.15
N GLN A 129 12.46 11.29 1.78
CA GLN A 129 12.68 10.59 3.05
C GLN A 129 11.87 11.17 4.22
N PHE A 130 11.44 12.43 4.11
CA PHE A 130 10.53 13.07 5.06
C PHE A 130 9.26 12.24 5.30
N TYR A 131 8.74 11.56 4.27
CA TYR A 131 7.55 10.73 4.42
C TYR A 131 7.84 9.47 5.25
N GLY A 132 8.99 8.85 5.02
CA GLY A 132 9.45 7.73 5.84
C GLY A 132 9.58 8.14 7.30
N ASP A 133 10.17 9.32 7.57
CA ASP A 133 10.26 9.88 8.92
C ASP A 133 8.90 10.06 9.57
N ASP A 134 7.99 10.76 8.89
CA ASP A 134 6.64 11.02 9.39
C ASP A 134 5.91 9.72 9.73
N VAL A 135 6.01 8.70 8.86
CA VAL A 135 5.40 7.38 9.09
C VAL A 135 6.00 6.69 10.31
N MET A 136 7.33 6.68 10.47
CA MET A 136 7.96 6.06 11.64
C MET A 136 7.55 6.76 12.93
N CYS A 137 7.35 8.08 12.90
CA CYS A 137 6.91 8.85 14.06
C CYS A 137 5.44 8.67 14.40
N LEU A 138 4.59 8.55 13.40
CA LEU A 138 3.20 8.14 13.61
C LEU A 138 3.14 6.72 14.18
N ALA A 139 3.94 5.79 13.66
CA ALA A 139 4.00 4.42 14.19
C ALA A 139 4.43 4.40 15.66
N GLN A 140 5.47 5.15 16.03
CA GLN A 140 5.89 5.27 17.44
C GLN A 140 4.79 5.89 18.31
N LYS A 141 4.11 6.94 17.83
CA LYS A 141 3.00 7.58 18.55
C LYS A 141 1.85 6.59 18.79
N TYR A 142 1.46 5.81 17.78
CA TYR A 142 0.40 4.81 17.94
C TYR A 142 0.84 3.66 18.85
N GLN A 143 2.10 3.21 18.78
CA GLN A 143 2.60 2.21 19.72
C GLN A 143 2.56 2.73 21.16
N LYS A 144 2.91 4.00 21.43
CA LYS A 144 2.76 4.59 22.77
C LYS A 144 1.32 4.54 23.27
N ASN A 145 0.35 4.80 22.39
CA ASN A 145 -1.06 4.72 22.76
C ASN A 145 -1.50 3.27 23.05
N ILE A 146 -1.00 2.29 22.28
CA ILE A 146 -1.25 0.86 22.53
C ILE A 146 -0.64 0.43 23.86
N ASP A 147 0.59 0.83 24.13
CA ASP A 147 1.29 0.55 25.39
C ASP A 147 0.49 1.04 26.61
N ILE A 148 -0.16 2.20 26.52
CA ILE A 148 -1.05 2.73 27.57
C ILE A 148 -2.26 1.81 27.78
N LEU A 149 -2.87 1.29 26.71
CA LEU A 149 -4.05 0.44 26.77
C LEU A 149 -3.73 -0.98 27.27
N GLU A 150 -2.57 -1.51 26.89
CA GLU A 150 -2.16 -2.89 27.18
C GLU A 150 -1.28 -3.00 28.44
N GLY A 151 -0.82 -1.88 29.00
CA GLY A 151 0.11 -1.86 30.14
C GLY A 151 1.52 -2.34 29.78
N THR A 152 1.97 -2.08 28.55
CA THR A 152 3.31 -2.47 28.06
C THR A 152 4.23 -1.26 27.90
N ASN A 153 5.46 -1.45 27.40
CA ASN A 153 6.42 -0.37 27.14
C ASN A 153 7.22 -0.55 25.83
N ILE A 154 6.61 -1.20 24.84
CA ILE A 154 7.23 -1.57 23.56
C ILE A 154 7.73 -0.33 22.80
N ALA A 155 6.98 0.77 22.79
CA ALA A 155 7.35 2.00 22.12
C ALA A 155 8.66 2.60 22.67
N SER A 156 8.87 2.50 23.98
CA SER A 156 10.08 2.99 24.64
C SER A 156 11.29 2.13 24.29
N GLN A 157 11.11 0.81 24.19
CA GLN A 157 12.17 -0.12 23.75
C GLN A 157 12.60 0.16 22.30
N ARG A 158 11.64 0.52 21.43
CA ARG A 158 11.89 0.79 20.01
C ARG A 158 12.32 2.22 19.70
N ALA A 159 12.21 3.14 20.67
CA ALA A 159 12.49 4.56 20.46
C ALA A 159 13.94 4.86 20.04
N GLY A 160 14.89 4.11 20.59
CA GLY A 160 16.32 4.26 20.29
C GLY A 160 16.73 3.70 18.92
N ASP A 161 15.87 2.87 18.32
CA ASP A 161 16.16 2.16 17.08
C ASP A 161 15.46 2.77 15.86
N ILE A 162 14.77 3.91 16.03
CA ILE A 162 14.09 4.59 14.92
C ILE A 162 15.11 5.01 13.87
N TYR A 163 15.03 4.37 12.72
CA TYR A 163 15.88 4.61 11.57
C TYR A 163 15.54 5.95 10.91
N HIS A 164 16.58 6.66 10.44
CA HIS A 164 16.55 8.03 9.91
C HIS A 164 16.28 9.10 11.00
N ALA A 165 15.92 10.34 10.65
CA ALA A 165 16.16 11.58 11.40
C ALA A 165 15.57 11.67 12.82
N GLY A 166 14.94 10.61 13.33
CA GLY A 166 14.30 10.53 14.62
C GLY A 166 13.04 11.38 14.67
N CYS A 167 12.18 11.11 15.65
CA CYS A 167 10.95 11.87 15.83
C CYS A 167 11.25 13.17 16.54
N ARG A 168 11.10 14.29 15.83
CA ARG A 168 11.11 15.61 16.45
C ARG A 168 9.90 15.69 17.38
N THR A 169 10.17 16.01 18.64
CA THR A 169 9.18 16.18 19.72
C THR A 169 8.32 17.40 19.50
#